data_AF-A0A061SCZ5-F1
#
_entry.id   AF-A0A061SCZ5-F1
#
_cell.length_a   1.000
_cell.length_b   1.000
_cell.length_c   1.000
_cell.angle_alpha   90.00
_cell.angle_beta   90.00
_cell.angle_gamma   90.00
#
_symmetry.space_group_name_H-M   'P 1'
#
loop_
_entity.id
_entity.type
_entity.pdbx_description
1 polymer ?
#
loop_
_entity_poly.entity_id
_entity_poly.type
_entity_poly.pdbx_seq_one_letter_code
_entity_poly.pdbx_strand_id
1 'polypeptide(L)'
;MVACGQFSATSCRDCSFGLYCASPPSIESCSDVRFACWNAAYPGLSGHFQALGLPLESNLWNQVSDNSEGEGLQSYQVDEFAPAEYWEVPLEGMGPVENPVPAMQPATFGGDDFFGGGAVAEQAPGGGDFFSGAQAFGDDPFAAPEHGSGGLELPAEELAEQDPPESFAMPAEMEGENPRVTEMREAMRIRLREVDEREAKVKADASAQAKSYLDSFYKNRTDSTERRMKNNREAEALTGSQEPKGNTYWERIVEYIDFSNAAKSGVDMTRYKNVLFTAKNRNVPVNVN
;
A
#
# COMPACT_ATOMS: atom_id res chain seq x y z
N MET A 1 -0.12 18.27 13.12
CA MET A 1 0.42 17.37 12.08
C MET A 1 1.63 16.65 12.64
N VAL A 2 1.78 15.34 12.41
CA VAL A 2 2.89 14.54 12.94
C VAL A 2 3.45 13.63 11.83
N ALA A 3 4.78 13.61 11.67
CA ALA A 3 5.49 12.69 10.79
C ALA A 3 6.48 11.88 11.63
N CYS A 4 6.32 10.55 11.63
CA CYS A 4 7.11 9.67 12.49
C CYS A 4 7.31 8.28 11.88
N GLY A 5 8.31 7.54 12.37
CA GLY A 5 8.50 6.14 11.99
C GLY A 5 7.47 5.22 12.65
N GLN A 6 7.16 5.48 13.92
CA GLN A 6 6.15 4.74 14.71
C GLN A 6 5.26 5.73 15.46
N PHE A 7 3.97 5.45 15.51
CA PHE A 7 2.98 6.24 16.23
C PHE A 7 2.22 5.36 17.23
N SER A 8 2.21 5.79 18.49
CA SER A 8 1.42 5.16 19.55
C SER A 8 0.68 6.22 20.36
N ALA A 9 -0.64 6.05 20.52
CA ALA A 9 -1.47 6.91 21.37
C ALA A 9 -2.12 6.08 22.47
N THR A 10 -2.05 6.58 23.71
CA THR A 10 -2.62 5.91 24.88
C THR A 10 -3.46 6.90 25.68
N SER A 11 -4.69 6.51 26.06
CA SER A 11 -5.60 7.34 26.87
C SER A 11 -5.94 8.71 26.28
N CYS A 12 -5.90 8.86 24.95
CA CYS A 12 -6.25 10.11 24.26
C CYS A 12 -7.77 10.24 24.05
N ARG A 13 -8.31 11.47 24.18
CA ARG A 13 -9.71 11.79 23.93
C ARG A 13 -9.86 12.99 23.01
N ASP A 14 -10.80 12.94 22.05
CA ASP A 14 -11.12 14.04 21.13
C ASP A 14 -9.88 14.65 20.46
N CYS A 15 -9.11 13.79 19.77
CA CYS A 15 -7.85 14.17 19.15
C CYS A 15 -7.93 13.97 17.63
N SER A 16 -7.52 14.96 16.85
CA SER A 16 -7.37 14.85 15.40
C SER A 16 -5.89 14.93 14.99
N PHE A 17 -5.44 13.95 14.21
CA PHE A 17 -4.06 13.84 13.76
C PHE A 17 -3.99 13.81 12.23
N GLY A 18 -3.30 14.80 11.65
CA GLY A 18 -2.74 14.68 10.30
C GLY A 18 -1.42 13.93 10.38
N LEU A 19 -1.41 12.65 9.97
CA LEU A 19 -0.34 11.71 10.27
C LEU A 19 0.37 11.23 8.99
N TYR A 20 1.69 11.20 9.06
CA TYR A 20 2.54 10.36 8.22
C TYR A 20 3.20 9.32 9.13
N CYS A 21 3.05 8.04 8.81
CA CYS A 21 3.63 6.96 9.61
C CYS A 21 4.20 5.85 8.72
N ALA A 22 5.46 5.48 8.97
CA ALA A 22 6.13 4.40 8.23
C ALA A 22 5.69 3.01 8.69
N SER A 23 5.29 2.86 9.96
CA SER A 23 4.66 1.65 10.49
C SER A 23 3.16 1.85 10.72
N PRO A 24 2.37 0.78 10.87
CA PRO A 24 0.98 0.89 11.30
C PRO A 24 0.87 1.64 12.65
N PRO A 25 0.05 2.70 12.77
CA PRO A 25 -0.19 3.38 14.03
C PRO A 25 -0.96 2.49 15.02
N SER A 26 -0.64 2.58 16.31
CA SER A 26 -1.33 1.83 17.38
C SER A 26 -2.03 2.75 18.37
N ILE A 27 -3.26 2.42 18.75
CA ILE A 27 -4.02 3.14 19.78
C ILE A 27 -4.41 2.23 20.94
N GLU A 28 -4.49 2.78 22.14
CA GLU A 28 -4.87 2.05 23.36
C GLU A 28 -5.70 2.92 24.30
N SER A 29 -6.88 2.45 24.71
CA SER A 29 -7.78 3.15 25.64
C SER A 29 -8.12 4.58 25.19
N CYS A 30 -8.22 4.80 23.87
CA CYS A 30 -8.56 6.08 23.28
C CYS A 30 -10.07 6.25 23.12
N SER A 31 -10.56 7.48 22.91
CA SER A 31 -11.96 7.75 22.55
C SER A 31 -12.06 8.94 21.59
N ASP A 32 -12.84 8.83 20.52
CA ASP A 32 -13.05 9.88 19.51
C ASP A 32 -11.73 10.41 18.90
N VAL A 33 -10.86 9.49 18.45
CA VAL A 33 -9.62 9.86 17.74
C VAL A 33 -9.84 9.87 16.22
N ARG A 34 -9.43 10.93 15.54
CA ARG A 34 -9.52 11.07 14.08
C ARG A 34 -8.15 11.05 13.44
N PHE A 35 -7.97 10.21 12.42
CA PHE A 35 -6.77 10.16 11.61
C PHE A 35 -7.05 10.66 10.20
N ALA A 36 -6.18 11.53 9.71
CA ALA A 36 -6.19 12.04 8.35
C ALA A 36 -4.77 11.99 7.76
N CYS A 37 -4.67 11.94 6.43
CA CYS A 37 -3.38 11.96 5.75
C CYS A 37 -2.63 13.27 6.05
N TRP A 38 -1.31 13.18 6.25
CA TRP A 38 -0.43 14.34 6.36
C TRP A 38 -0.61 15.29 5.17
N ASN A 39 -0.80 16.57 5.48
CA ASN A 39 -1.00 17.61 4.48
C ASN A 39 -0.36 18.93 4.95
N ALA A 40 0.93 18.87 5.26
CA ALA A 40 1.69 20.05 5.68
C ALA A 40 2.95 20.26 4.85
N ALA A 41 3.30 21.53 4.66
CA ALA A 41 4.38 21.96 3.78
C ALA A 41 5.21 23.06 4.46
N TYR A 42 6.54 22.93 4.44
CA TYR A 42 7.45 24.00 4.84
C TYR A 42 8.80 23.89 4.10
N PRO A 43 9.57 24.98 4.00
CA PRO A 43 10.84 24.95 3.25
C PRO A 43 11.85 23.98 3.85
N GLY A 44 12.42 23.10 3.01
CA GLY A 44 13.40 22.10 3.45
C GLY A 44 12.81 20.82 4.07
N LEU A 45 11.49 20.65 4.07
CA LEU A 45 10.80 19.45 4.58
C LEU A 45 11.34 18.16 3.93
N SER A 46 11.57 18.17 2.62
CA SER A 46 12.15 17.05 1.88
C SER A 46 13.50 16.61 2.45
N GLY A 47 14.35 17.58 2.81
CA GLY A 47 15.65 17.31 3.43
C GLY A 47 15.52 16.71 4.84
N HIS A 48 14.52 17.12 5.62
CA HIS A 48 14.27 16.54 6.93
C HIS A 48 13.75 15.09 6.85
N PHE A 49 12.88 14.78 5.89
CA PHE A 49 12.45 13.40 5.62
C PHE A 49 13.64 12.51 5.22
N GLN A 50 14.53 13.01 4.36
CA GLN A 50 15.73 12.30 3.95
C GLN A 50 16.72 12.11 5.11
N ALA A 51 16.95 13.14 5.93
CA ALA A 51 17.83 13.05 7.10
C ALA A 51 17.34 12.07 8.16
N LEU A 52 16.01 11.93 8.30
CA LEU A 52 15.37 10.98 9.22
C LEU A 52 15.22 9.57 8.62
N GLY A 53 15.59 9.37 7.35
CA GLY A 53 15.43 8.09 6.66
C GLY A 53 13.97 7.64 6.56
N LEU A 54 13.02 8.57 6.51
CA LEU A 54 11.59 8.28 6.37
C LEU A 54 11.25 8.05 4.89
N PRO A 55 10.80 6.85 4.50
CA PRO A 55 10.54 6.51 3.10
C PRO A 55 9.23 7.10 2.60
N LEU A 56 9.28 8.15 1.75
CA LEU A 56 8.12 8.88 1.25
C LEU A 56 7.01 8.01 0.61
N GLU A 57 7.38 6.85 0.07
CA GLU A 57 6.47 5.90 -0.58
C GLU A 57 5.72 4.99 0.41
N SER A 58 6.18 4.90 1.66
CA SER A 58 5.58 4.03 2.68
C SER A 58 4.86 4.86 3.74
N ASN A 59 3.59 5.14 3.46
CA ASN A 59 2.70 5.83 4.38
C ASN A 59 1.53 4.92 4.77
N LEU A 60 1.52 4.44 6.02
CA LEU A 60 0.54 3.50 6.58
C LEU A 60 -0.41 4.18 7.57
N TRP A 61 -0.63 5.49 7.42
CA TRP A 61 -1.47 6.30 8.32
C TRP A 61 -2.91 5.77 8.50
N ASN A 62 -3.48 5.08 7.50
CA ASN A 62 -4.83 4.52 7.52
C ASN A 62 -4.91 3.12 8.15
N GLN A 63 -3.78 2.44 8.40
CA GLN A 63 -3.74 1.09 8.97
C GLN A 63 -3.64 1.13 10.50
N VAL A 64 -4.67 1.67 11.16
CA VAL A 64 -4.69 1.84 12.62
C VAL A 64 -5.02 0.53 13.35
N SER A 65 -4.17 0.15 14.29
CA SER A 65 -4.37 -0.99 15.19
C SER A 65 -4.95 -0.51 16.52
N ASP A 66 -6.12 -1.03 16.92
CA ASP A 66 -6.77 -0.72 18.20
C ASP A 66 -6.53 -1.85 19.20
N ASN A 67 -5.77 -1.56 20.26
CA ASN A 67 -5.41 -2.49 21.33
C ASN A 67 -6.23 -2.24 22.61
N SER A 68 -7.33 -1.49 22.53
CA SER A 68 -8.17 -1.18 23.70
C SER A 68 -8.90 -2.44 24.21
N GLU A 69 -8.80 -2.74 25.51
CA GLU A 69 -9.43 -3.92 26.14
C GLU A 69 -10.96 -3.76 26.39
N GLY A 70 -11.67 -3.02 25.54
CA GLY A 70 -13.11 -2.69 25.70
C GLY A 70 -13.99 -3.30 24.61
N GLU A 71 -15.12 -3.89 24.99
CA GLU A 71 -16.06 -4.54 24.08
C GLU A 71 -16.67 -3.55 23.05
N GLY A 72 -16.22 -3.64 21.80
CA GLY A 72 -17.07 -3.51 20.61
C GLY A 72 -17.31 -2.12 20.00
N LEU A 73 -16.82 -1.03 20.59
CA LEU A 73 -16.89 0.31 19.97
C LEU A 73 -15.54 0.70 19.37
N GLN A 74 -15.50 0.93 18.05
CA GLN A 74 -14.34 1.52 17.38
C GLN A 74 -14.06 2.88 18.01
N SER A 75 -12.89 3.00 18.64
CA SER A 75 -12.51 4.19 19.39
C SER A 75 -11.89 5.30 18.50
N TYR A 76 -11.85 5.06 17.19
CA TYR A 76 -11.25 5.94 16.20
C TYR A 76 -12.09 6.02 14.92
N GLN A 77 -11.88 7.10 14.17
CA GLN A 77 -12.40 7.33 12.83
C GLN A 77 -11.22 7.64 11.90
N VAL A 78 -11.21 7.04 10.72
CA VAL A 78 -10.24 7.37 9.66
C VAL A 78 -10.99 8.21 8.63
N ASP A 79 -10.57 9.46 8.48
CA ASP A 79 -11.10 10.35 7.47
C ASP A 79 -10.40 10.04 6.13
N GLU A 80 -10.78 8.91 5.50
CA GLU A 80 -10.19 8.43 4.24
C GLU A 80 -10.45 9.37 3.06
N PHE A 81 -11.51 10.20 3.13
CA PHE A 81 -11.94 11.08 2.05
C PHE A 81 -11.61 12.56 2.28
N ALA A 82 -11.09 12.92 3.46
CA ALA A 82 -10.71 14.29 3.78
C ALA A 82 -9.24 14.34 4.21
N PRO A 83 -8.33 14.92 3.41
CA PRO A 83 -6.97 15.14 3.87
C PRO A 83 -6.99 16.06 5.10
N ALA A 84 -5.96 15.98 5.95
CA ALA A 84 -5.83 16.91 7.05
C ALA A 84 -5.88 18.36 6.54
N GLU A 85 -6.39 19.28 7.36
CA GLU A 85 -6.43 20.71 7.04
C GLU A 85 -5.06 21.18 6.56
N TYR A 86 -4.97 21.69 5.33
CA TYR A 86 -3.70 22.06 4.73
C TYR A 86 -2.97 23.08 5.61
N TRP A 87 -1.72 22.75 6.00
CA TRP A 87 -0.93 23.61 6.87
C TRP A 87 0.40 23.99 6.22
N GLU A 88 0.55 25.27 5.90
CA GLU A 88 1.80 25.83 5.40
C GLU A 88 2.45 26.76 6.42
N VAL A 89 3.77 26.65 6.57
CA VAL A 89 4.57 27.58 7.37
C VAL A 89 5.59 28.25 6.46
N PRO A 90 5.30 29.46 5.96
CA PRO A 90 6.28 30.23 5.20
C PRO A 90 7.38 30.73 6.15
N LEU A 91 8.61 30.28 5.92
CA LEU A 91 9.80 30.76 6.62
C LEU A 91 10.52 31.76 5.70
N GLU A 92 10.57 33.03 6.10
CA GLU A 92 11.25 34.08 5.33
C GLU A 92 12.72 33.72 5.08
N GLY A 93 13.13 33.73 3.81
CA GLY A 93 14.51 33.49 3.39
C GLY A 93 14.92 32.01 3.25
N MET A 94 14.02 31.05 3.45
CA MET A 94 14.38 29.62 3.50
C MET A 94 14.03 28.78 2.25
N GLY A 95 13.64 29.42 1.13
CA GLY A 95 13.38 28.76 -0.15
C GLY A 95 11.90 28.41 -0.39
N PRO A 96 11.57 27.66 -1.47
CA PRO A 96 10.20 27.29 -1.80
C PRO A 96 9.61 26.34 -0.75
N VAL A 97 8.31 26.45 -0.52
CA VAL A 97 7.56 25.56 0.35
C VAL A 97 7.40 24.21 -0.36
N GLU A 98 7.80 23.13 0.29
CA GLU A 98 7.76 21.78 -0.28
C GLU A 98 6.90 20.86 0.61
N ASN A 99 6.03 20.06 -0.02
CA ASN A 99 5.36 18.94 0.62
C ASN A 99 5.83 17.64 -0.07
N PRO A 100 6.66 16.82 0.59
CA PRO A 100 7.17 15.60 -0.01
C PRO A 100 6.18 14.43 0.11
N VAL A 101 5.09 14.58 0.88
CA VAL A 101 4.04 13.56 1.00
C VAL A 101 2.96 13.86 -0.05
N PRO A 102 2.71 12.98 -1.03
CA PRO A 102 1.68 13.21 -2.03
C PRO A 102 0.30 13.31 -1.36
N ALA A 103 -0.47 14.34 -1.71
CA ALA A 103 -1.87 14.43 -1.34
C ALA A 103 -2.60 13.23 -1.96
N MET A 104 -3.32 12.46 -1.14
CA MET A 104 -3.95 11.23 -1.59
C MET A 104 -4.99 11.56 -2.67
N GLN A 105 -4.78 11.05 -3.89
CA GLN A 105 -5.87 10.85 -4.84
C GLN A 105 -6.84 9.85 -4.19
N PRO A 106 -8.17 10.05 -4.29
CA PRO A 106 -9.13 9.16 -3.66
C PRO A 106 -8.86 7.73 -4.14
N ALA A 107 -8.67 6.82 -3.19
CA ALA A 107 -8.54 5.41 -3.49
C ALA A 107 -9.75 4.97 -4.32
N THR A 108 -9.53 4.58 -5.57
CA THR A 108 -10.52 3.86 -6.36
C THR A 108 -10.76 2.52 -5.67
N PHE A 109 -11.69 2.48 -4.74
CA PHE A 109 -12.30 1.25 -4.27
C PHE A 109 -13.14 0.70 -5.42
N GLY A 110 -12.54 -0.19 -6.21
CA GLY A 110 -13.14 -0.82 -7.38
C GLY A 110 -12.13 -1.06 -8.50
N GLY A 111 -11.12 -1.89 -8.23
CA GLY A 111 -10.11 -2.27 -9.22
C GLY A 111 -9.03 -3.14 -8.60
N ASP A 112 -9.44 -4.34 -8.22
CA ASP A 112 -8.67 -5.59 -8.18
C ASP A 112 -7.13 -5.47 -8.05
N ASP A 113 -6.64 -5.81 -6.86
CA ASP A 113 -5.25 -6.12 -6.50
C ASP A 113 -4.64 -7.29 -7.34
N PHE A 114 -4.48 -7.10 -8.65
CA PHE A 114 -3.89 -8.08 -9.57
C PHE A 114 -2.37 -7.89 -9.78
N PHE A 115 -1.77 -6.79 -9.30
CA PHE A 115 -0.34 -6.51 -9.54
C PHE A 115 0.37 -5.86 -8.34
N GLY A 116 0.22 -6.44 -7.14
CA GLY A 116 0.94 -6.03 -5.94
C GLY A 116 2.23 -6.83 -5.72
N GLY A 117 3.30 -6.50 -6.44
CA GLY A 117 4.65 -7.05 -6.24
C GLY A 117 5.62 -5.96 -5.83
N GLY A 118 5.89 -5.85 -4.53
CA GLY A 118 6.80 -4.86 -3.95
C GLY A 118 8.21 -4.93 -4.54
N ALA A 119 8.72 -3.80 -4.99
CA ALA A 119 10.11 -3.63 -5.37
C ALA A 119 10.95 -3.28 -4.14
N VAL A 120 11.71 -4.28 -3.69
CA VAL A 120 12.92 -4.08 -2.89
C VAL A 120 13.94 -3.30 -3.72
N ALA A 121 14.42 -2.18 -3.19
CA ALA A 121 15.50 -1.40 -3.77
C ALA A 121 16.85 -2.10 -3.54
N GLU A 122 17.53 -2.47 -4.63
CA GLU A 122 18.97 -2.79 -4.63
C GLU A 122 19.67 -1.82 -5.59
N GLN A 123 20.69 -1.12 -5.07
CA GLN A 123 21.45 -0.09 -5.77
C GLN A 123 22.61 -0.65 -6.62
N ALA A 124 22.89 0.10 -7.70
CA ALA A 124 24.19 0.41 -8.34
C ALA A 124 24.43 -0.17 -9.76
N PRO A 125 25.33 0.40 -10.58
CA PRO A 125 25.55 1.83 -10.89
C PRO A 125 25.75 2.11 -12.40
N GLY A 126 25.55 3.37 -12.81
CA GLY A 126 26.43 4.07 -13.77
C GLY A 126 26.18 3.96 -15.29
N GLY A 127 25.85 5.12 -15.89
CA GLY A 127 26.19 5.55 -17.26
C GLY A 127 25.20 5.13 -18.35
N GLY A 128 24.64 6.00 -19.19
CA GLY A 128 24.81 7.42 -19.45
C GLY A 128 23.85 7.83 -20.59
N ASP A 129 23.70 9.14 -20.78
CA ASP A 129 23.20 9.81 -21.98
C ASP A 129 21.75 9.55 -22.45
N PHE A 130 20.79 10.26 -21.83
CA PHE A 130 19.53 10.59 -22.50
C PHE A 130 19.37 12.11 -22.62
N PHE A 131 19.94 12.62 -23.71
CA PHE A 131 19.56 13.78 -24.51
C PHE A 131 19.00 15.03 -23.78
N SER A 132 19.91 15.98 -23.49
CA SER A 132 19.57 17.39 -23.32
C SER A 132 19.28 18.02 -24.68
N GLY A 133 18.14 18.71 -24.82
CA GLY A 133 17.81 19.46 -26.03
C GLY A 133 16.39 19.99 -26.03
N ALA A 134 16.17 21.10 -25.33
CA ALA A 134 14.95 21.89 -25.45
C ALA A 134 14.82 22.46 -26.87
N GLN A 135 13.75 22.08 -27.58
CA GLN A 135 13.20 22.92 -28.64
C GLN A 135 11.71 22.66 -28.81
N ALA A 136 10.96 23.75 -28.67
CA ALA A 136 9.51 23.80 -28.72
C ALA A 136 8.99 23.43 -30.11
N PHE A 137 8.03 22.52 -30.17
CA PHE A 137 6.98 22.49 -31.17
C PHE A 137 5.69 22.08 -30.47
N GLY A 138 4.82 23.06 -30.26
CA GLY A 138 3.44 22.81 -29.86
C GLY A 138 2.66 22.16 -30.99
N ASP A 139 1.79 21.22 -30.62
CA ASP A 139 0.35 21.25 -30.90
C ASP A 139 -0.22 19.87 -30.54
N ASP A 140 -0.93 19.83 -29.41
CA ASP A 140 -1.77 18.68 -29.01
C ASP A 140 -3.00 18.63 -29.93
N PRO A 141 -3.20 17.57 -30.75
CA PRO A 141 -4.30 17.50 -31.71
C PRO A 141 -5.65 17.12 -31.08
N PHE A 142 -5.77 17.16 -29.75
CA PHE A 142 -6.99 16.77 -29.03
C PHE A 142 -7.52 17.83 -28.05
N ALA A 143 -6.96 19.04 -28.05
CA ALA A 143 -7.50 20.14 -27.27
C ALA A 143 -8.64 20.84 -28.02
N ALA A 144 -9.88 20.61 -27.60
CA ALA A 144 -11.05 21.35 -28.06
C ALA A 144 -11.05 22.77 -27.45
N PRO A 145 -11.27 23.85 -28.23
CA PRO A 145 -11.33 25.19 -27.68
C PRO A 145 -12.71 25.47 -27.08
N GLU A 146 -12.72 25.84 -25.80
CA GLU A 146 -13.85 26.48 -25.15
C GLU A 146 -14.14 27.84 -25.80
N HIS A 147 -15.31 27.97 -26.43
CA HIS A 147 -15.88 29.27 -26.77
C HIS A 147 -17.33 29.36 -26.31
N GLY A 148 -17.52 30.13 -25.24
CA GLY A 148 -18.60 31.10 -25.04
C GLY A 148 -20.03 30.64 -25.30
N SER A 149 -20.74 30.33 -24.20
CA SER A 149 -22.19 30.22 -24.13
C SER A 149 -22.90 31.50 -24.63
N GLY A 150 -23.61 31.40 -25.75
CA GLY A 150 -24.61 32.36 -26.21
C GLY A 150 -25.85 31.60 -26.67
N GLY A 151 -26.85 31.50 -25.80
CA GLY A 151 -28.09 30.77 -26.06
C GLY A 151 -28.93 31.41 -27.17
N LEU A 152 -29.37 30.59 -28.10
CA LEU A 152 -30.45 30.88 -29.04
C LEU A 152 -31.39 29.68 -29.02
N GLU A 153 -32.51 29.84 -28.33
CA GLU A 153 -33.65 28.92 -28.35
C GLU A 153 -34.23 28.86 -29.77
N LEU A 154 -34.37 27.65 -30.30
CA LEU A 154 -35.17 27.39 -31.50
C LEU A 154 -36.54 26.85 -31.07
N PRO A 155 -37.66 27.43 -31.53
CA PRO A 155 -38.98 26.93 -31.20
C PRO A 155 -39.27 25.65 -31.98
N ALA A 156 -39.87 24.68 -31.27
CA ALA A 156 -40.41 23.45 -31.81
C ALA A 156 -41.82 23.68 -32.36
N GLU A 157 -42.03 23.29 -33.62
CA GLU A 157 -43.28 23.01 -34.39
C GLU A 157 -42.98 23.42 -35.85
N GLU A 158 -43.22 22.65 -36.90
CA GLU A 158 -44.40 21.86 -37.22
C GLU A 158 -44.05 20.89 -38.38
N LEU A 159 -44.74 19.74 -38.43
CA LEU A 159 -44.58 18.64 -39.38
C LEU A 159 -44.84 19.06 -40.84
N ALA A 160 -43.94 18.66 -41.75
CA ALA A 160 -44.29 18.41 -43.15
C ALA A 160 -43.51 17.20 -43.68
N GLU A 161 -44.27 16.19 -44.12
CA GLU A 161 -43.84 14.94 -44.73
C GLU A 161 -42.91 15.18 -45.92
N GLN A 162 -41.70 14.63 -45.89
CA GLN A 162 -40.94 14.31 -47.11
C GLN A 162 -40.33 12.92 -46.95
N ASP A 163 -40.65 12.05 -47.91
CA ASP A 163 -40.18 10.68 -48.01
C ASP A 163 -38.65 10.56 -47.89
N PRO A 164 -38.11 9.47 -47.31
CA PRO A 164 -36.66 9.28 -47.24
C PRO A 164 -36.08 9.12 -48.66
N PRO A 165 -35.05 9.88 -49.07
CA PRO A 165 -34.40 9.64 -50.35
C PRO A 165 -33.72 8.27 -50.32
N GLU A 166 -34.07 7.47 -51.33
CA GLU A 166 -33.58 6.12 -51.60
C GLU A 166 -32.06 6.00 -51.45
N SER A 167 -31.65 4.95 -50.74
CA SER A 167 -30.39 4.22 -50.91
C SER A 167 -29.12 5.06 -51.18
N PHE A 168 -28.30 5.22 -50.15
CA PHE A 168 -26.85 5.25 -50.34
C PHE A 168 -26.41 3.84 -50.80
N ALA A 169 -26.72 3.51 -52.05
CA ALA A 169 -26.17 2.35 -52.72
C ALA A 169 -24.68 2.59 -52.88
N MET A 170 -23.87 1.85 -52.12
CA MET A 170 -22.45 1.67 -52.40
C MET A 170 -22.31 1.42 -53.90
N PRO A 171 -21.58 2.26 -54.66
CA PRO A 171 -21.45 2.04 -56.08
C PRO A 171 -20.80 0.68 -56.28
N ALA A 172 -21.54 -0.19 -56.96
CA ALA A 172 -21.07 -1.49 -57.40
C ALA A 172 -19.75 -1.30 -58.18
N GLU A 173 -18.81 -2.17 -57.85
CA GLU A 173 -17.45 -2.28 -58.36
C GLU A 173 -17.34 -1.89 -59.84
N MET A 174 -16.68 -0.76 -60.11
CA MET A 174 -16.13 -0.51 -61.45
C MET A 174 -14.79 -1.22 -61.50
N GLU A 175 -14.79 -2.43 -62.06
CA GLU A 175 -13.61 -3.25 -62.34
C GLU A 175 -12.60 -2.44 -63.17
N GLY A 176 -11.53 -2.05 -62.50
CA GLY A 176 -10.45 -1.25 -63.07
C GLY A 176 -9.52 -0.77 -61.98
N GLU A 177 -9.17 -1.65 -61.04
CA GLU A 177 -8.22 -1.31 -60.00
C GLU A 177 -6.89 -0.97 -60.65
N ASN A 178 -6.41 0.27 -60.42
CA ASN A 178 -5.06 0.65 -60.82
C ASN A 178 -4.08 -0.39 -60.25
N PRO A 179 -3.14 -0.95 -61.04
CA PRO A 179 -2.26 -2.03 -60.60
C PRO A 179 -1.43 -1.65 -59.37
N ARG A 180 -1.12 -0.36 -59.20
CA ARG A 180 -0.47 0.16 -58.00
C ARG A 180 -1.32 0.06 -56.73
N VAL A 181 -2.65 0.15 -56.84
CA VAL A 181 -3.58 0.09 -55.70
C VAL A 181 -3.76 -1.36 -55.25
N THR A 182 -3.77 -2.32 -56.17
CA THR A 182 -3.81 -3.76 -55.84
C THR A 182 -2.51 -4.19 -55.17
N GLU A 183 -1.36 -3.82 -55.75
CA GLU A 183 -0.04 -4.04 -55.16
C GLU A 183 0.09 -3.39 -53.78
N MET A 184 -0.44 -2.17 -53.59
CA MET A 184 -0.42 -1.47 -52.30
C MET A 184 -1.30 -2.17 -51.25
N ARG A 185 -2.48 -2.67 -51.65
CA ARG A 185 -3.36 -3.45 -50.75
C ARG A 185 -2.74 -4.80 -50.39
N GLU A 186 -2.09 -5.47 -51.34
CA GLU A 186 -1.38 -6.73 -51.09
C GLU A 186 -0.17 -6.51 -50.18
N ALA A 187 0.64 -5.48 -50.43
CA ALA A 187 1.76 -5.10 -49.57
C ALA A 187 1.29 -4.74 -48.15
N MET A 188 0.16 -4.03 -48.02
CA MET A 188 -0.44 -3.71 -46.73
C MET A 188 -0.91 -4.97 -46.00
N ARG A 189 -1.56 -5.90 -46.70
CA ARG A 189 -1.99 -7.19 -46.11
C ARG A 189 -0.81 -8.01 -45.60
N ILE A 190 0.30 -8.04 -46.35
CA ILE A 190 1.53 -8.73 -45.93
C ILE A 190 2.11 -8.07 -44.68
N ARG A 191 2.16 -6.74 -44.65
CA ARG A 191 2.65 -5.98 -43.49
C ARG A 191 1.78 -6.18 -42.25
N LEU A 192 0.45 -6.19 -42.39
CA LEU A 192 -0.45 -6.46 -41.27
C LEU A 192 -0.20 -7.85 -40.70
N ARG A 193 -0.08 -8.88 -41.55
CA ARG A 193 0.26 -10.24 -41.09
C ARG A 193 1.57 -10.27 -40.32
N GLU A 194 2.61 -9.58 -40.79
CA GLU A 194 3.90 -9.54 -40.11
C GLU A 194 3.84 -8.80 -38.76
N VAL A 195 3.01 -7.76 -38.66
CA VAL A 195 2.75 -7.04 -37.40
C VAL A 195 1.95 -7.95 -36.44
N ASP A 196 0.88 -8.59 -36.91
CA ASP A 196 0.07 -9.53 -36.13
C ASP A 196 0.91 -10.71 -35.61
N GLU A 197 1.85 -11.23 -36.41
CA GLU A 197 2.77 -12.30 -35.99
C GLU A 197 3.79 -11.82 -34.94
N ARG A 198 4.26 -10.56 -35.03
CA ARG A 198 5.13 -9.97 -33.99
C ARG A 198 4.37 -9.75 -32.70
N GLU A 199 3.15 -9.19 -32.77
CA GLU A 199 2.30 -8.97 -31.61
C GLU A 199 1.89 -10.29 -30.96
N ALA A 200 1.61 -11.33 -31.74
CA ALA A 200 1.33 -12.67 -31.23
C ALA A 200 2.52 -13.26 -30.47
N LYS A 201 3.75 -13.09 -30.96
CA LYS A 201 4.98 -13.53 -30.26
C LYS A 201 5.19 -12.77 -28.97
N VAL A 202 5.11 -11.44 -29.00
CA VAL A 202 5.25 -10.61 -27.79
C VAL A 202 4.19 -10.96 -26.76
N LYS A 203 2.94 -11.17 -27.18
CA LYS A 203 1.85 -11.59 -26.30
C LYS A 203 2.06 -13.00 -25.73
N ALA A 204 2.55 -13.93 -26.56
CA ALA A 204 2.86 -15.29 -26.12
C ALA A 204 3.99 -15.28 -25.07
N ASP A 205 5.08 -14.55 -25.33
CA ASP A 205 6.22 -14.41 -24.43
C ASP A 205 5.81 -13.73 -23.12
N ALA A 206 5.04 -12.64 -23.18
CA ALA A 206 4.49 -11.96 -22.01
C ALA A 206 3.60 -12.90 -21.18
N SER A 207 2.75 -13.70 -21.84
CA SER A 207 1.89 -14.67 -21.15
C SER A 207 2.68 -15.83 -20.54
N ALA A 208 3.76 -16.27 -21.18
CA ALA A 208 4.64 -17.32 -20.69
C ALA A 208 5.44 -16.84 -19.47
N GLN A 209 5.98 -15.61 -19.54
CA GLN A 209 6.65 -14.96 -18.42
C GLN A 209 5.70 -14.81 -17.22
N ALA A 210 4.50 -14.28 -17.44
CA ALA A 210 3.49 -14.13 -16.39
C ALA A 210 3.12 -15.47 -15.73
N LYS A 211 2.91 -16.53 -16.52
CA LYS A 211 2.64 -17.89 -15.99
C LYS A 211 3.82 -18.43 -15.18
N SER A 212 5.04 -18.31 -15.70
CA SER A 212 6.24 -18.77 -14.99
C SER A 212 6.47 -18.02 -13.68
N TYR A 213 6.15 -16.71 -13.65
CA TYR A 213 6.20 -15.89 -12.46
C TYR A 213 5.17 -16.36 -11.43
N LEU A 214 3.92 -16.57 -11.84
CA LEU A 214 2.88 -17.10 -10.95
C LEU A 214 3.28 -18.46 -10.36
N ASP A 215 3.78 -19.39 -11.18
CA ASP A 215 4.25 -20.69 -10.71
C ASP A 215 5.38 -20.56 -9.67
N SER A 216 6.35 -19.67 -9.92
CA SER A 216 7.44 -19.42 -8.97
C SER A 216 6.95 -18.75 -7.68
N PHE A 217 5.97 -17.85 -7.78
CA PHE A 217 5.37 -17.16 -6.65
C PHE A 217 4.59 -18.13 -5.75
N TYR A 218 3.75 -18.99 -6.33
CA TYR A 218 3.03 -20.00 -5.58
C TYR A 218 3.98 -20.98 -4.90
N LYS A 219 5.04 -21.45 -5.58
CA LYS A 219 6.08 -22.30 -4.97
C LYS A 219 6.76 -21.64 -3.78
N ASN A 220 7.21 -20.39 -3.93
CA ASN A 220 7.87 -19.67 -2.83
C ASN A 220 6.91 -19.45 -1.65
N ARG A 221 5.62 -19.20 -1.92
CA ARG A 221 4.59 -19.02 -0.89
C ARG A 221 4.27 -20.33 -0.17
N THR A 222 4.13 -21.45 -0.89
CA THR A 222 3.92 -22.77 -0.29
C THR A 222 5.12 -23.13 0.56
N ASP A 223 6.34 -22.97 0.05
CA ASP A 223 7.57 -23.28 0.77
C ASP A 223 7.72 -22.43 2.04
N SER A 224 7.41 -21.14 1.97
CA SER A 224 7.45 -20.25 3.14
C SER A 224 6.40 -20.64 4.19
N THR A 225 5.19 -20.98 3.73
CA THR A 225 4.10 -21.42 4.62
C THR A 225 4.44 -22.75 5.28
N GLU A 226 4.96 -23.71 4.52
CA GLU A 226 5.41 -25.01 5.01
C GLU A 226 6.59 -24.89 5.97
N ARG A 227 7.57 -24.01 5.69
CA ARG A 227 8.67 -23.71 6.62
C ARG A 227 8.16 -23.15 7.93
N ARG A 228 7.20 -22.21 7.90
CA ARG A 228 6.59 -21.66 9.12
C ARG A 228 5.79 -22.71 9.88
N MET A 229 5.00 -23.53 9.19
CA MET A 229 4.27 -24.65 9.80
C MET A 229 5.23 -25.66 10.43
N LYS A 230 6.32 -26.00 9.76
CA LYS A 230 7.34 -26.91 10.26
C LYS A 230 8.06 -26.32 11.48
N ASN A 231 8.50 -25.06 11.40
CA ASN A 231 9.14 -24.38 12.52
C ASN A 231 8.20 -24.26 13.73
N ASN A 232 6.92 -23.94 13.50
CA ASN A 232 5.92 -23.89 14.57
C ASN A 232 5.68 -25.28 15.15
N ARG A 233 5.60 -26.32 14.31
CA ARG A 233 5.45 -27.71 14.78
C ARG A 233 6.66 -28.21 15.55
N GLU A 234 7.88 -27.86 15.13
CA GLU A 234 9.11 -28.19 15.86
C GLU A 234 9.22 -27.39 17.16
N ALA A 235 8.82 -26.11 17.14
CA ALA A 235 8.74 -25.27 18.33
C ALA A 235 7.68 -25.78 19.31
N GLU A 236 6.52 -26.24 18.83
CA GLU A 236 5.49 -26.90 19.64
C GLU A 236 5.91 -28.31 20.09
N ALA A 237 6.73 -29.02 19.33
CA ALA A 237 7.31 -30.29 19.79
C ALA A 237 8.37 -30.06 20.88
N LEU A 238 9.09 -28.94 20.82
CA LEU A 238 10.11 -28.54 21.80
C LEU A 238 9.47 -27.91 23.06
N THR A 239 8.41 -27.14 22.88
CA THR A 239 7.68 -26.41 23.94
C THR A 239 6.46 -27.20 24.44
N GLY A 240 6.10 -28.28 23.76
CA GLY A 240 4.94 -29.11 24.03
C GLY A 240 5.04 -29.71 25.42
N SER A 241 4.25 -29.16 26.34
CA SER A 241 4.05 -29.61 27.72
C SER A 241 5.28 -30.27 28.33
N GLN A 242 6.39 -29.53 28.37
CA GLN A 242 7.51 -29.95 29.19
C GLN A 242 7.06 -29.85 30.64
N GLU A 243 6.55 -30.98 31.18
CA GLU A 243 6.27 -31.09 32.60
C GLU A 243 7.54 -30.68 33.34
N PRO A 244 7.42 -29.79 34.34
CA PRO A 244 8.58 -29.25 35.05
C PRO A 244 9.35 -30.41 35.69
N LYS A 245 10.64 -30.47 35.40
CA LYS A 245 11.55 -31.48 35.91
C LYS A 245 11.90 -31.17 37.37
N GLY A 246 11.00 -31.56 38.27
CA GLY A 246 11.20 -31.46 39.71
C GLY A 246 10.69 -32.69 40.45
N ASN A 247 11.52 -33.24 41.35
CA ASN A 247 11.12 -34.35 42.23
C ASN A 247 10.28 -33.84 43.41
N THR A 248 10.41 -32.54 43.73
CA THR A 248 9.63 -31.85 44.76
C THR A 248 8.70 -30.80 44.17
N TYR A 249 7.59 -30.52 44.84
CA TYR A 249 6.60 -29.53 44.41
C TYR A 249 7.20 -28.13 44.26
N TRP A 250 8.11 -27.73 45.17
CA TRP A 250 8.80 -26.45 45.11
C TRP A 250 9.83 -26.35 43.98
N GLU A 251 10.45 -27.45 43.57
CA GLU A 251 11.31 -27.47 42.37
C GLU A 251 10.49 -27.19 41.11
N ARG A 252 9.30 -27.79 41.00
CA ARG A 252 8.39 -27.55 39.88
C ARG A 252 7.92 -26.11 39.81
N ILE A 253 7.58 -25.51 40.96
CA ILE A 253 7.17 -24.10 41.05
C ILE A 253 8.30 -23.17 40.58
N VAL A 254 9.53 -23.40 41.03
CA VAL A 254 10.67 -22.54 40.69
C VAL A 254 11.00 -22.61 39.20
N GLU A 255 10.74 -23.73 38.53
CA GLU A 255 10.96 -23.89 37.08
C GLU A 255 9.88 -23.20 36.23
N TYR A 256 8.64 -23.12 36.72
CA TYR A 256 7.58 -22.36 36.04
C TYR A 256 7.78 -20.84 36.07
N ILE A 257 8.55 -20.34 37.04
CA ILE A 257 8.69 -18.90 37.27
C ILE A 257 9.95 -18.39 36.57
N ASP A 258 9.77 -17.51 35.59
CA ASP A 258 10.87 -16.77 34.98
C ASP A 258 11.31 -15.58 35.88
N PHE A 259 12.39 -15.79 36.63
CA PHE A 259 12.99 -14.76 37.49
C PHE A 259 13.79 -13.69 36.72
N SER A 260 14.00 -13.85 35.40
CA SER A 260 14.74 -12.88 34.58
C SER A 260 13.86 -11.70 34.16
N ASN A 261 12.53 -11.87 34.14
CA ASN A 261 11.57 -10.83 33.79
C ASN A 261 11.32 -9.79 34.91
N ALA A 262 11.98 -9.93 36.06
CA ALA A 262 11.85 -9.02 37.21
C ALA A 262 12.20 -7.56 36.89
N ALA A 263 12.99 -7.30 35.83
CA ALA A 263 13.35 -5.95 35.41
C ALA A 263 12.19 -5.18 34.76
N LYS A 264 11.18 -5.86 34.20
CA LYS A 264 10.09 -5.19 33.46
C LYS A 264 8.92 -4.75 34.35
N SER A 265 8.72 -5.40 35.50
CA SER A 265 7.58 -5.10 36.38
C SER A 265 7.85 -3.97 37.38
N GLY A 266 9.07 -3.46 37.48
CA GLY A 266 9.46 -2.42 38.44
C GLY A 266 9.37 -2.85 39.92
N VAL A 267 8.93 -4.08 40.21
CA VAL A 267 8.76 -4.63 41.55
C VAL A 267 9.96 -5.54 41.87
N ASP A 268 10.64 -5.28 42.98
CA ASP A 268 11.78 -6.07 43.42
C ASP A 268 11.37 -7.50 43.83
N MET A 269 11.58 -8.45 42.92
CA MET A 269 11.30 -9.86 43.15
C MET A 269 12.35 -10.56 44.04
N THR A 270 13.39 -9.87 44.54
CA THR A 270 14.46 -10.48 45.34
C THR A 270 13.93 -11.09 46.64
N ARG A 271 12.99 -10.42 47.32
CA ARG A 271 12.36 -10.97 48.54
C ARG A 271 11.54 -12.22 48.24
N TYR A 272 10.77 -12.20 47.16
CA TYR A 272 9.95 -13.32 46.72
C TYR A 272 10.81 -14.52 46.29
N LYS A 273 11.87 -14.25 45.53
CA LYS A 273 12.91 -15.20 45.14
C LYS A 273 13.52 -15.90 46.37
N ASN A 274 13.92 -15.12 47.39
CA ASN A 274 14.49 -15.67 48.63
C ASN A 274 13.51 -16.56 49.42
N VAL A 275 12.22 -16.20 49.46
CA VAL A 275 11.19 -17.03 50.10
C VAL A 275 11.00 -18.34 49.35
N LEU A 276 10.90 -18.31 48.02
CA LEU A 276 10.75 -19.51 47.19
C LEU A 276 11.96 -20.44 47.29
N PHE A 277 13.19 -19.91 47.26
CA PHE A 277 14.40 -20.72 47.44
C PHE A 277 14.50 -21.29 48.85
N THR A 278 14.05 -20.57 49.88
CA THR A 278 13.98 -21.10 51.25
C THR A 278 12.95 -22.23 51.36
N ALA A 279 11.79 -22.09 50.71
CA ALA A 279 10.75 -23.11 50.66
C ALA A 279 11.20 -24.36 49.90
N LYS A 280 11.96 -24.18 48.80
CA LYS A 280 12.64 -25.26 48.06
C LYS A 280 13.67 -25.98 48.94
N ASN A 281 14.57 -25.26 49.59
CA ASN A 281 15.64 -25.86 50.39
C ASN A 281 15.12 -26.58 51.65
N ARG A 282 14.03 -26.08 52.25
CA ARG A 282 13.40 -26.69 53.43
C ARG A 282 12.33 -27.71 53.10
N ASN A 283 11.99 -27.88 51.81
CA ASN A 283 10.92 -28.74 51.29
C ASN A 283 9.64 -28.67 52.14
N VAL A 284 9.10 -27.46 52.29
CA VAL A 284 7.94 -27.19 53.16
C VAL A 284 6.73 -28.01 52.67
N PRO A 285 6.01 -28.73 53.54
CA PRO A 285 4.84 -29.50 53.11
C PRO A 285 3.75 -28.58 52.58
N VAL A 286 3.23 -28.90 51.39
CA VAL A 286 2.14 -28.15 50.76
C VAL A 286 0.87 -28.97 50.90
N ASN A 287 -0.11 -28.44 51.65
CA ASN A 287 -1.46 -29.02 51.67
C ASN A 287 -2.17 -28.60 50.39
N VAL A 288 -2.35 -29.56 49.49
CA VAL A 288 -3.20 -29.41 48.31
C VAL A 288 -4.62 -29.76 48.77
N ASN A 289 -5.46 -28.75 48.95
CA ASN A 289 -6.91 -28.95 49.16
C ASN A 289 -7.58 -29.25 47.83
#